data_AF-A0A165YXJ6-F1
#
_entry.id   AF-A0A165YXJ6-F1
#
_cell.length_a   1.000
_cell.length_b   1.000
_cell.length_c   1.000
_cell.angle_alpha   90.00
_cell.angle_beta   90.00
_cell.angle_gamma   90.00
#
_symmetry.space_group_name_H-M   'P 1'
#
loop_
_entity.id
_entity.type
_entity.pdbx_description
1 polymer ?
#
loop_
_entity_poly.entity_id
_entity_poly.type
_entity_poly.pdbx_seq_one_letter_code
_entity_poly.pdbx_strand_id
1 'polypeptide(L)'
;MGEKLNITPLLKAYKSFITALDYAEEIESENTEFRYYTEEMVKSAVIQHFEYTYELTWKMMKKFLKVDIGDRADTLSRPELFRIIGEKQLITDFSAWNKYNKARNKTSYTYNEDIAEEVYNTAKNFKNDLKEFITALKERTNIVTY
;
A
#
# COMPACT_ATOMS: atom_id res chain seq x y z
N MET A 1 -25.49 15.36 -2.96
CA MET A 1 -25.14 14.08 -3.61
C MET A 1 -23.63 13.95 -3.55
N GLY A 2 -23.11 13.25 -2.53
CA GLY A 2 -21.67 13.16 -2.28
C GLY A 2 -20.97 12.50 -3.47
N GLU A 3 -19.86 13.05 -3.92
CA GLU A 3 -19.06 12.51 -5.02
C GLU A 3 -18.75 11.03 -4.73
N LYS A 4 -19.20 10.12 -5.60
CA LYS A 4 -18.96 8.67 -5.42
C LYS A 4 -17.45 8.44 -5.37
N LEU A 5 -16.98 7.74 -4.34
CA LEU A 5 -15.55 7.49 -4.14
C LEU A 5 -14.98 6.67 -5.31
N ASN A 6 -14.17 7.29 -6.18
CA ASN A 6 -13.54 6.58 -7.30
C ASN A 6 -12.33 5.76 -6.83
N ILE A 7 -12.53 4.46 -6.61
CA ILE A 7 -11.48 3.54 -6.14
C ILE A 7 -10.59 2.98 -7.27
N THR A 8 -10.92 3.25 -8.54
CA THR A 8 -10.24 2.65 -9.70
C THR A 8 -8.72 2.85 -9.71
N PRO A 9 -8.17 4.04 -9.42
CA PRO A 9 -6.73 4.24 -9.38
C PRO A 9 -6.03 3.34 -8.36
N LEU A 10 -6.64 3.15 -7.18
CA LEU A 10 -6.11 2.27 -6.14
C LEU A 10 -6.14 0.80 -6.57
N LEU A 11 -7.22 0.35 -7.23
CA LEU A 11 -7.30 -1.03 -7.74
C LEU A 11 -6.25 -1.32 -8.81
N LYS A 12 -5.98 -0.36 -9.70
CA LYS A 12 -4.92 -0.49 -10.71
C LYS A 12 -3.54 -0.56 -10.07
N ALA A 13 -3.27 0.32 -9.09
CA ALA A 13 -2.01 0.33 -8.35
C ALA A 13 -1.81 -0.98 -7.57
N TYR A 14 -2.84 -1.43 -6.85
CA TYR A 14 -2.82 -2.72 -6.16
C TYR A 14 -2.51 -3.87 -7.12
N LYS A 15 -3.22 -3.99 -8.24
CA LYS A 15 -2.94 -5.05 -9.24
C LYS A 15 -1.49 -4.99 -9.71
N SER A 16 -0.99 -3.81 -10.06
CA SER A 16 0.39 -3.64 -10.53
C SER A 16 1.42 -3.98 -9.45
N PHE A 17 1.14 -3.67 -8.18
CA PHE A 17 1.98 -4.03 -7.04
C PHE A 17 2.03 -5.54 -6.81
N ILE A 18 0.88 -6.23 -6.89
CA ILE A 18 0.82 -7.69 -6.78
C ILE A 18 1.60 -8.35 -7.91
N THR A 19 1.46 -7.88 -9.16
CA THR A 19 2.24 -8.42 -10.29
C THR A 19 3.74 -8.28 -10.08
N ALA A 20 4.22 -7.16 -9.53
CA ALA A 20 5.64 -6.98 -9.25
C ALA A 20 6.12 -7.93 -8.14
N LEU A 21 5.31 -8.14 -7.10
CA LEU A 21 5.61 -9.09 -6.02
C LEU A 21 5.64 -10.54 -6.51
N ASP A 22 4.65 -10.95 -7.29
CA ASP A 22 4.58 -12.32 -7.81
C ASP A 22 5.80 -12.61 -8.71
N TYR A 23 6.23 -11.65 -9.53
CA TYR A 23 7.46 -11.78 -10.33
C TYR A 23 8.73 -11.82 -9.46
N ALA A 24 8.77 -11.08 -8.35
CA ALA A 24 9.88 -11.15 -7.40
C ALA A 24 9.99 -12.53 -6.73
N GLU A 25 8.85 -13.09 -6.32
CA GLU A 25 8.77 -14.44 -5.74
C GLU A 25 9.21 -15.52 -6.75
N GLU A 26 8.85 -15.39 -8.03
CA GLU A 26 9.32 -16.27 -9.10
C GLU A 26 10.85 -16.24 -9.24
N ILE A 27 11.45 -15.04 -9.36
CA ILE A 27 12.91 -14.87 -9.46
C ILE A 27 13.64 -15.38 -8.21
N GLU A 28 13.10 -15.16 -7.01
CA GLU A 28 13.67 -15.67 -5.76
C GLU A 28 13.71 -17.20 -5.71
N SER A 29 12.77 -17.87 -6.39
CA SER A 29 12.68 -19.33 -6.46
C SER A 29 13.63 -19.98 -7.47
N GLU A 30 14.19 -19.19 -8.40
CA GLU A 30 15.15 -19.67 -9.40
C GLU A 30 16.58 -19.74 -8.83
N ASN A 31 17.34 -20.77 -9.22
CA ASN A 31 18.68 -21.05 -8.68
C ASN A 31 19.75 -20.92 -9.78
N THR A 32 20.01 -19.69 -10.24
CA THR A 32 21.01 -19.39 -11.29
C THR A 32 21.85 -18.15 -10.97
N GLU A 33 23.07 -18.05 -11.52
CA GLU A 33 24.03 -16.96 -11.26
C GLU A 33 23.64 -15.61 -11.93
N PHE A 34 22.82 -15.65 -13.00
CA PHE A 34 22.26 -14.46 -13.65
C PHE A 34 21.23 -13.71 -12.76
N ARG A 35 20.88 -14.31 -11.62
CA ARG A 35 19.82 -13.85 -10.73
C ARG A 35 20.15 -12.54 -10.02
N TYR A 36 21.40 -12.27 -9.63
CA TYR A 36 21.71 -11.15 -8.73
C TYR A 36 21.20 -9.79 -9.25
N TYR A 37 21.60 -9.40 -10.47
CA TYR A 37 21.16 -8.13 -11.06
C TYR A 37 19.65 -8.10 -11.33
N THR A 38 19.09 -9.24 -11.70
CA THR A 38 17.64 -9.38 -11.95
C THR A 38 16.85 -9.19 -10.65
N GLU A 39 17.33 -9.77 -9.55
CA GLU A 39 16.73 -9.68 -8.22
C GLU A 39 16.73 -8.24 -7.71
N GLU A 40 17.85 -7.52 -7.81
CA GLU A 40 17.94 -6.11 -7.39
C GLU A 40 17.04 -5.18 -8.21
N MET A 41 16.93 -5.42 -9.52
CA MET A 41 16.01 -4.68 -10.39
C MET A 41 14.55 -4.92 -10.03
N VAL A 42 14.19 -6.18 -9.75
CA VAL A 42 12.82 -6.55 -9.39
C VAL A 42 12.44 -6.05 -8.00
N LYS A 43 13.35 -6.14 -7.02
CA LYS A 43 13.17 -5.51 -5.69
C LYS A 43 12.92 -4.01 -5.82
N SER A 44 13.73 -3.32 -6.63
CA SER A 44 13.55 -1.88 -6.90
C SER A 44 12.17 -1.58 -7.50
N ALA A 45 11.70 -2.42 -8.43
CA ALA A 45 10.36 -2.29 -9.00
C ALA A 45 9.26 -2.49 -7.93
N VAL A 46 9.39 -3.50 -7.06
CA VAL A 46 8.45 -3.74 -5.95
C VAL A 46 8.41 -2.55 -5.00
N ILE A 47 9.56 -2.00 -4.62
CA ILE A 47 9.67 -0.81 -3.75
C ILE A 47 8.96 0.40 -4.38
N GLN A 48 9.19 0.65 -5.67
CA GLN A 48 8.51 1.73 -6.38
C GLN A 48 6.99 1.51 -6.40
N HIS A 49 6.56 0.26 -6.64
CA HIS A 49 5.15 -0.11 -6.64
C HIS A 49 4.50 0.05 -5.27
N PHE A 50 5.22 -0.31 -4.22
CA PHE A 50 4.83 -0.07 -2.84
C PHE A 50 4.65 1.42 -2.57
N GLU A 51 5.61 2.28 -2.96
CA GLU A 51 5.56 3.72 -2.67
C GLU A 51 4.28 4.37 -3.23
N TYR A 52 4.03 4.26 -4.54
CA TYR A 52 2.87 4.93 -5.14
C TYR A 52 1.56 4.28 -4.69
N THR A 53 1.54 2.96 -4.45
CA THR A 53 0.34 2.25 -3.99
C THR A 53 -0.02 2.66 -2.58
N TYR A 54 0.98 2.78 -1.71
CA TYR A 54 0.81 3.31 -0.36
C TYR A 54 0.27 4.75 -0.40
N GLU A 55 0.81 5.62 -1.25
CA GLU A 55 0.32 6.99 -1.37
C GLU A 55 -1.14 7.08 -1.81
N LEU A 56 -1.53 6.26 -2.79
CA LEU A 56 -2.92 6.18 -3.24
C LEU A 56 -3.82 5.65 -2.13
N THR A 57 -3.36 4.67 -1.37
CA THR A 57 -4.09 4.12 -0.23
C THR A 57 -4.34 5.18 0.85
N TRP A 58 -3.30 5.92 1.23
CA TRP A 58 -3.42 7.00 2.22
C TRP A 58 -4.38 8.10 1.74
N LYS A 59 -4.27 8.53 0.47
CA LYS A 59 -5.20 9.49 -0.13
C LYS A 59 -6.64 8.96 -0.14
N MET A 60 -6.81 7.67 -0.39
CA MET A 60 -8.12 7.01 -0.39
C MET A 60 -8.75 6.99 1.01
N MET A 61 -7.99 6.60 2.03
CA MET A 61 -8.42 6.65 3.42
C MET A 61 -8.83 8.07 3.82
N LYS A 62 -8.03 9.07 3.46
CA LYS A 62 -8.35 10.47 3.71
C LYS A 62 -9.64 10.90 3.03
N LYS A 63 -9.82 10.57 1.74
CA LYS A 63 -11.04 10.89 0.99
C LYS A 63 -12.26 10.18 1.57
N PHE A 64 -12.10 8.95 2.04
CA PHE A 64 -13.15 8.23 2.76
C PHE A 64 -13.55 8.96 4.05
N LEU A 65 -12.58 9.40 4.88
CA LEU A 65 -12.87 10.14 6.11
C LEU A 65 -13.51 11.52 5.85
N LYS A 66 -13.17 12.19 4.75
CA LYS A 66 -13.80 13.47 4.38
C LYS A 66 -15.33 13.40 4.27
N VAL A 67 -15.88 12.23 3.95
CA VAL A 67 -17.34 12.03 3.89
C VAL A 67 -18.00 12.19 5.27
N ASP A 68 -17.30 11.83 6.33
CA ASP A 68 -17.81 11.82 7.71
C ASP A 68 -17.39 13.06 8.51
N ILE A 69 -16.11 13.40 8.47
CA ILE A 69 -15.54 14.48 9.31
C ILE A 69 -15.19 15.75 8.52
N GLY A 70 -15.51 15.80 7.22
CA GLY A 70 -15.22 16.94 6.36
C GLY A 70 -13.72 17.27 6.26
N ASP A 71 -13.39 18.55 6.12
CA ASP A 71 -12.01 19.01 5.94
C ASP A 71 -11.10 18.80 7.16
N ARG A 72 -11.67 18.41 8.32
CA ARG A 72 -10.85 17.96 9.45
C ARG A 72 -9.98 16.75 9.10
N ALA A 73 -10.35 15.97 8.08
CA ALA A 73 -9.51 14.87 7.59
C ALA A 73 -8.16 15.34 7.02
N ASP A 74 -8.04 16.60 6.57
CA ASP A 74 -6.80 17.13 6.02
C ASP A 74 -5.76 17.46 7.08
N THR A 75 -6.20 17.74 8.31
CA THR A 75 -5.31 18.11 9.43
C THR A 75 -4.81 16.89 10.21
N LEU A 76 -5.33 15.69 9.93
CA LEU A 76 -4.90 14.46 10.59
C LEU A 76 -3.49 14.07 10.17
N SER A 77 -2.65 13.74 11.16
CA SER A 77 -1.42 13.00 10.89
C SER A 77 -1.74 11.59 10.38
N ARG A 78 -0.77 10.95 9.73
CA ARG A 78 -0.92 9.56 9.24
C ARG A 78 -1.28 8.57 10.36
N PRO A 79 -0.59 8.56 11.52
CA PRO A 79 -0.96 7.67 12.63
C PRO A 79 -2.38 7.90 13.15
N GLU A 80 -2.82 9.16 13.28
CA GLU A 80 -4.18 9.47 13.71
C GLU A 80 -5.22 9.00 12.69
N LEU A 81 -4.95 9.20 11.40
CA LEU A 81 -5.78 8.72 10.32
C LEU A 81 -5.90 7.19 10.35
N PHE A 82 -4.81 6.44 10.54
CA PHE A 82 -4.88 4.98 10.64
C PHE A 82 -5.69 4.52 11.85
N ARG A 83 -5.55 5.20 13.00
CA ARG A 83 -6.35 4.92 14.19
C ARG A 83 -7.84 5.04 13.90
N ILE A 84 -8.27 6.14 13.25
CA ILE A 84 -9.68 6.37 12.91
C ILE A 84 -10.19 5.39 11.85
N ILE A 85 -9.37 5.04 10.86
CA ILE A 85 -9.71 4.01 9.86
C ILE A 85 -9.90 2.64 10.54
N GLY A 86 -9.06 2.31 11.54
CA GLY A 86 -9.20 1.11 12.36
C GLY A 86 -10.49 1.10 13.18
N GLU A 87 -10.84 2.22 13.83
CA GLU A 87 -12.12 2.39 14.54
C GLU A 87 -13.33 2.17 13.63
N LYS A 88 -13.20 2.49 12.34
CA LYS A 88 -14.22 2.23 11.32
C LYS A 88 -14.18 0.82 10.73
N GLN A 89 -13.34 -0.07 11.29
CA GLN A 89 -13.16 -1.47 10.90
C GLN A 89 -12.78 -1.64 9.42
N LEU A 90 -12.05 -0.67 8.88
CA LEU A 90 -11.50 -0.73 7.52
C LEU A 90 -10.12 -1.38 7.47
N ILE A 91 -9.41 -1.38 8.60
CA ILE A 91 -8.13 -2.06 8.81
C ILE A 91 -8.15 -2.70 10.20
N THR A 92 -7.38 -3.76 10.38
CA THR A 92 -7.37 -4.58 11.60
C THR A 92 -6.16 -4.26 12.49
N ASP A 93 -4.95 -4.17 11.92
CA ASP A 93 -3.71 -3.89 12.65
C ASP A 93 -3.14 -2.50 12.34
N PHE A 94 -3.57 -1.46 13.08
CA PHE A 94 -3.02 -0.10 12.90
C PHE A 94 -1.49 -0.03 13.11
N SER A 95 -0.90 -0.96 13.85
CA SER A 95 0.55 -0.98 14.10
C SER A 95 1.32 -1.35 12.85
N ALA A 96 0.79 -2.27 12.03
CA ALA A 96 1.33 -2.61 10.72
C ALA A 96 1.33 -1.39 9.79
N TRP A 97 0.24 -0.61 9.78
CA TRP A 97 0.14 0.62 8.96
C TRP A 97 1.14 1.71 9.36
N ASN A 98 1.48 1.79 10.64
CA ASN A 98 2.58 2.64 11.09
C ASN A 98 3.95 2.15 10.59
N LYS A 99 4.17 0.83 10.49
CA LYS A 99 5.39 0.27 9.88
C LYS A 99 5.46 0.61 8.38
N TYR A 100 4.36 0.46 7.65
CA TYR A 100 4.28 0.84 6.23
C TYR A 100 4.57 2.32 6.01
N ASN A 101 4.06 3.20 6.88
CA ASN A 101 4.39 4.62 6.83
C ASN A 101 5.89 4.89 6.99
N LYS A 102 6.54 4.20 7.94
CA LYS A 102 7.97 4.34 8.18
C LYS A 102 8.78 3.80 6.98
N ALA A 103 8.41 2.64 6.45
CA ALA A 103 9.05 2.05 5.27
C ALA A 103 8.90 2.95 4.04
N ARG A 104 7.71 3.53 3.81
CA ARG A 104 7.50 4.50 2.74
C ARG A 104 8.46 5.69 2.89
N ASN A 105 8.63 6.24 4.09
CA ASN A 105 9.56 7.36 4.30
C ASN A 105 11.02 7.00 4.04
N LYS A 106 11.34 5.70 3.96
CA LYS A 106 12.68 5.20 3.64
C LYS A 106 12.89 4.90 2.15
N THR A 107 11.85 4.94 1.30
CA THR A 107 11.97 4.57 -0.13
C THR A 107 12.97 5.45 -0.89
N SER A 108 13.13 6.72 -0.49
CA SER A 108 14.15 7.61 -1.08
C SER A 108 15.60 7.24 -0.73
N TYR A 109 15.80 6.32 0.22
CA TYR A 109 17.11 5.88 0.69
C TYR A 109 17.46 4.45 0.23
N THR A 110 16.68 3.85 -0.67
CA THR A 110 16.87 2.46 -1.12
C THR A 110 18.02 2.30 -2.11
N TYR A 111 18.83 3.34 -2.33
CA TYR A 111 20.17 3.19 -2.90
C TYR A 111 21.13 2.47 -1.93
N ASN A 112 20.78 2.40 -0.64
CA ASN A 112 21.44 1.55 0.34
C ASN A 112 20.74 0.18 0.36
N GLU A 113 21.51 -0.88 0.13
CA GLU A 113 21.00 -2.25 -0.02
C GLU A 113 20.28 -2.75 1.24
N ASP A 114 20.79 -2.47 2.44
CA ASP A 114 20.14 -2.86 3.70
C ASP A 114 18.78 -2.17 3.87
N ILE A 115 18.68 -0.90 3.47
CA ILE A 115 17.40 -0.15 3.49
C ILE A 115 16.45 -0.69 2.42
N ALA A 116 16.95 -1.02 1.22
CA ALA A 116 16.15 -1.61 0.17
C ALA A 116 15.54 -2.94 0.63
N GLU A 117 16.33 -3.81 1.24
CA GLU A 117 15.89 -5.09 1.78
C GLU A 117 14.86 -4.92 2.91
N GLU A 118 15.06 -3.95 3.81
CA GLU A 118 14.08 -3.63 4.87
C GLU A 118 12.73 -3.19 4.29
N VAL A 119 12.76 -2.26 3.32
CA VAL A 119 11.55 -1.73 2.68
C VAL A 119 10.86 -2.80 1.86
N TYR A 120 11.61 -3.60 1.10
CA TYR A 120 11.10 -4.72 0.31
C TYR A 120 10.36 -5.75 1.16
N ASN A 121 10.97 -6.19 2.27
CA ASN A 121 10.31 -7.12 3.20
C ASN A 121 9.07 -6.51 3.86
N THR A 122 9.09 -5.22 4.15
CA THR A 122 7.90 -4.51 4.65
C THR A 122 6.80 -4.42 3.59
N ALA A 123 7.16 -4.20 2.33
CA ALA A 123 6.23 -4.15 1.21
C ALA A 123 5.53 -5.50 0.99
N LYS A 124 6.23 -6.63 1.11
CA LYS A 124 5.61 -7.98 1.03
C LYS A 124 4.43 -8.14 2.00
N ASN A 125 4.58 -7.63 3.23
CA ASN A 125 3.52 -7.70 4.24
C ASN A 125 2.32 -6.78 3.92
N PHE A 126 2.57 -5.64 3.27
CA PHE A 126 1.53 -4.67 2.91
C PHE A 126 0.46 -5.23 1.96
N LYS A 127 0.81 -6.22 1.11
CA LYS A 127 -0.10 -6.88 0.15
C LYS A 127 -1.41 -7.33 0.79
N ASN A 128 -1.33 -8.03 1.93
CA ASN A 128 -2.51 -8.60 2.58
C ASN A 128 -3.37 -7.53 3.28
N ASP A 129 -2.74 -6.62 4.03
CA ASP A 129 -3.46 -5.54 4.72
C ASP A 129 -4.15 -4.59 3.73
N LEU A 130 -3.52 -4.32 2.59
CA LEU A 130 -4.12 -3.52 1.53
C LEU A 130 -5.32 -4.24 0.90
N LYS A 131 -5.25 -5.56 0.72
CA LYS A 131 -6.38 -6.36 0.21
C LYS A 131 -7.57 -6.30 1.17
N GLU A 132 -7.33 -6.43 2.47
CA GLU A 132 -8.35 -6.28 3.51
C GLU A 132 -9.00 -4.90 3.43
N PHE A 133 -8.20 -3.84 3.40
CA PHE A 133 -8.68 -2.47 3.26
C PHE A 133 -9.54 -2.27 2.01
N ILE A 134 -9.09 -2.74 0.84
CA ILE A 134 -9.82 -2.61 -0.42
C ILE A 134 -11.16 -3.35 -0.35
N THR A 135 -11.19 -4.54 0.25
CA THR A 135 -12.41 -5.34 0.41
C THR A 135 -13.42 -4.61 1.29
N ALA A 136 -12.98 -4.20 2.48
CA ALA A 136 -13.76 -3.46 3.45
C ALA A 136 -14.29 -2.12 2.89
N LEU A 137 -13.50 -1.46 2.04
CA LEU A 137 -13.88 -0.20 1.38
C LEU A 137 -14.94 -0.43 0.30
N LYS A 138 -14.84 -1.49 -0.51
CA LYS A 138 -15.83 -1.82 -1.55
C LYS A 138 -17.21 -2.08 -0.96
N GLU A 139 -17.25 -2.84 0.14
CA GLU A 139 -18.50 -3.15 0.87
C GLU A 139 -19.21 -1.89 1.38
N ARG A 140 -18.44 -0.90 1.84
CA ARG A 140 -18.98 0.37 2.38
C ARG A 140 -19.33 1.40 1.31
N THR A 141 -18.90 1.23 0.06
CA THR A 141 -19.05 2.25 -1.00
C THR A 141 -20.07 1.90 -2.09
N ASN A 142 -20.79 0.78 -1.99
CA ASN A 142 -21.73 0.29 -3.03
C ASN A 142 -21.11 0.32 -4.44
N ILE A 143 -19.87 -0.16 -4.56
CA ILE A 143 -19.17 -0.31 -5.85
C ILE A 143 -19.23 -1.78 -6.25
N VAL A 144 -20.25 -2.14 -7.03
CA VAL A 144 -20.25 -3.37 -7.83
C VAL A 144 -19.18 -3.18 -8.91
N THR A 145 -18.11 -3.95 -8.85
CA THR A 145 -17.16 -4.07 -9.98
C THR A 145 -17.83 -4.89 -11.07
N TYR A 146 -18.02 -4.28 -12.25
CA TYR A 146 -18.39 -4.98 -13.49
C TYR A 146 -17.20 -5.75 -14.05
#